data_AF-A0A536NNE0-F1
#
_entry.id   AF-A0A536NNE0-F1
#
_cell.length_a   1.000
_cell.length_b   1.000
_cell.length_c   1.000
_cell.angle_alpha   90.00
_cell.angle_beta   90.00
_cell.angle_gamma   90.00
#
_symmetry.space_group_name_H-M   'P 1'
#
loop_
_entity.id
_entity.type
_entity.pdbx_description
1 polymer ?
#
loop_
_entity_poly.entity_id
_entity_poly.type
_entity_poly.pdbx_seq_one_letter_code
_entity_poly.pdbx_strand_id
1 'polypeptide(L)'
;MTSSSGWSRRSGPAIRASRSRSSRAVSNTTRSSSPSNSSPNPIVMQRTFAVVTDSTSDLPAEWRERYGIEVVPLKVLFGKETFRDGVDMTSDQFFTRLAASSSLPTTSAPSPGEFAEVYRRLAKDHDGCISIHIGARLSATAEAARVGADAVEGFKVNVIDSQSVSMPMAFLCRVAAECASLEDATAAVEQRVPKCRVLALLDTLRYLEMGGRLNRAQAMIGTMLDVKPLLLVSENAEIKPVERVRTRSRAIPRMVEFFRSEQPVEHVAVMHAQAADEATSIAAELRKELPDLEIPVGQIGCVLGTHTGPKALGLIYIKK
;
A
#
# COMPACT_ATOMS: atom_id res chain seq x y z
N MET A 1 64.82 -13.07 32.55
CA MET A 1 66.15 -13.66 32.29
C MET A 1 65.93 -14.69 31.19
N THR A 2 66.39 -14.62 29.94
CA THR A 2 67.56 -14.05 29.25
C THR A 2 67.17 -13.92 27.77
N SER A 3 67.14 -12.72 27.18
CA SER A 3 68.15 -12.15 26.27
C SER A 3 68.35 -12.87 24.93
N SER A 4 68.12 -12.16 23.82
CA SER A 4 69.15 -11.98 22.78
C SER A 4 68.72 -10.92 21.75
N SER A 5 69.46 -9.81 21.78
CA SER A 5 69.53 -8.71 20.82
C SER A 5 70.57 -8.98 19.73
N GLY A 6 70.43 -8.36 18.56
CA GLY A 6 71.52 -8.08 17.60
C GLY A 6 71.07 -6.99 16.62
N TRP A 7 71.59 -5.75 16.74
CA TRP A 7 72.74 -5.17 16.00
C TRP A 7 72.37 -4.69 14.58
N SER A 8 72.81 -3.53 14.05
CA SER A 8 73.61 -2.39 14.54
C SER A 8 73.78 -1.31 13.45
N ARG A 9 73.86 -0.03 13.86
CA ARG A 9 74.79 1.07 13.42
C ARG A 9 74.75 1.57 11.96
N ARG A 10 74.43 2.86 11.70
CA ARG A 10 75.17 4.15 11.86
C ARG A 10 76.22 4.44 10.78
N SER A 11 76.06 5.57 10.07
CA SER A 11 77.11 6.58 9.79
C SER A 11 76.57 7.77 8.96
N GLY A 12 76.83 9.02 9.39
CA GLY A 12 76.64 10.28 8.62
C GLY A 12 77.82 10.56 7.66
N PRO A 13 78.22 11.82 7.33
CA PRO A 13 77.64 13.13 7.62
C PRO A 13 77.50 14.05 6.36
N ALA A 14 77.14 15.32 6.58
CA ALA A 14 76.83 16.40 5.65
C ALA A 14 78.01 16.98 4.83
N ILE A 15 77.71 17.73 3.76
CA ILE A 15 78.25 19.08 3.41
C ILE A 15 77.48 19.70 2.20
N ARG A 16 77.42 21.03 2.19
CA ARG A 16 76.64 22.03 1.42
C ARG A 16 77.08 22.33 -0.03
N ALA A 17 76.19 23.09 -0.70
CA ALA A 17 76.37 24.11 -1.77
C ALA A 17 76.22 23.61 -3.23
N SER A 18 75.58 24.29 -4.20
CA SER A 18 74.77 25.52 -4.29
C SER A 18 74.20 25.65 -5.74
N ARG A 19 73.12 26.43 -5.93
CA ARG A 19 72.64 27.08 -7.20
C ARG A 19 72.10 26.11 -8.29
N SER A 20 71.11 26.40 -9.14
CA SER A 20 70.17 27.51 -9.40
C SER A 20 69.20 27.05 -10.52
N ARG A 21 68.11 27.81 -10.74
CA ARG A 21 67.16 27.82 -11.90
C ARG A 21 66.06 26.74 -11.85
N SER A 22 64.81 27.10 -11.58
CA SER A 22 63.84 27.81 -12.44
C SER A 22 63.27 26.91 -13.56
N SER A 23 62.08 26.35 -13.32
CA SER A 23 61.05 26.15 -14.34
C SER A 23 59.71 25.88 -13.68
N ARG A 24 58.69 26.61 -14.14
CA ARG A 24 57.28 26.64 -13.72
C ARG A 24 56.67 25.25 -13.47
N ALA A 25 56.08 25.07 -12.28
CA ALA A 25 55.12 24.00 -12.02
C ALA A 25 53.73 24.45 -12.49
N VAL A 26 53.14 23.66 -13.39
CA VAL A 26 51.73 23.76 -13.80
C VAL A 26 50.91 23.11 -12.69
N SER A 27 50.11 23.90 -11.99
CA SER A 27 49.17 23.43 -10.98
C SER A 27 47.95 22.78 -11.64
N ASN A 28 47.94 21.45 -11.73
CA ASN A 28 46.73 20.69 -12.02
C ASN A 28 45.88 20.61 -10.75
N THR A 29 44.93 21.53 -10.64
CA THR A 29 43.88 21.50 -9.61
C THR A 29 42.77 20.59 -10.12
N THR A 30 42.80 19.31 -9.76
CA THR A 30 41.67 18.40 -9.95
C THR A 30 40.54 18.81 -9.01
N ARG A 31 39.54 19.51 -9.55
CA ARG A 31 38.26 19.75 -8.87
C ARG A 31 37.55 18.41 -8.70
N SER A 32 37.48 17.90 -7.48
CA SER A 32 36.57 16.82 -7.11
C SER A 32 35.15 17.39 -7.04
N SER A 33 34.43 17.37 -8.16
CA SER A 33 32.98 17.57 -8.17
C SER A 33 32.32 16.29 -7.69
N SER A 34 32.00 16.24 -6.40
CA SER A 34 31.03 15.29 -5.84
C SER A 34 29.71 15.43 -6.61
N PRO A 35 29.12 14.33 -7.13
CA PRO A 35 27.81 14.40 -7.76
C PRO A 35 26.79 14.74 -6.68
N SER A 36 26.15 15.89 -6.82
CA SER A 36 24.98 16.27 -6.04
C SER A 36 23.90 15.21 -6.28
N ASN A 37 23.65 14.39 -5.26
CA ASN A 37 22.53 13.48 -5.24
C ASN A 37 21.25 14.29 -4.97
N SER A 38 20.84 15.09 -5.96
CA SER A 38 19.51 15.68 -5.99
C SER A 38 18.58 14.58 -6.49
N SER A 39 17.94 13.88 -5.56
CA SER A 39 16.72 13.14 -5.85
C SER A 39 15.82 14.07 -6.69
N PRO A 40 15.27 13.62 -7.83
CA PRO A 40 14.36 14.46 -8.59
C PRO A 40 13.22 14.85 -7.66
N ASN A 41 13.04 16.16 -7.46
CA ASN A 41 11.85 16.70 -6.83
C ASN A 41 10.66 16.04 -7.51
N PRO A 42 9.74 15.38 -6.79
CA PRO A 42 8.57 14.80 -7.44
C PRO A 42 7.88 15.95 -8.16
N ILE A 43 7.75 15.82 -9.48
CA ILE A 43 6.91 16.73 -10.27
C ILE A 43 5.49 16.45 -9.78
N VAL A 44 5.09 17.13 -8.71
CA VAL A 44 3.69 17.22 -8.31
C VAL A 44 3.06 18.02 -9.42
N MET A 45 2.40 17.33 -10.35
CA MET A 45 1.50 17.98 -11.30
C MET A 45 0.54 18.82 -10.44
N GLN A 46 0.60 20.15 -10.56
CA GLN A 46 -0.39 21.02 -9.93
C GLN A 46 -1.72 20.70 -10.60
N ARG A 47 -2.53 19.90 -9.91
CA ARG A 47 -3.88 19.52 -10.33
C ARG A 47 -4.85 20.52 -9.74
N THR A 48 -5.85 20.88 -10.52
CA THR A 48 -6.97 21.69 -10.06
C THR A 48 -7.98 20.89 -9.23
N PHE A 49 -7.89 19.56 -9.21
CA PHE A 49 -8.79 18.68 -8.46
C PHE A 49 -8.05 17.88 -7.37
N ALA A 50 -8.78 17.51 -6.32
CA ALA A 50 -8.31 16.65 -5.24
C ALA A 50 -8.57 15.17 -5.53
N VAL A 51 -7.75 14.29 -4.96
CA VAL A 51 -7.96 12.83 -4.96
C VAL A 51 -8.22 12.39 -3.51
N VAL A 52 -9.36 11.76 -3.29
CA VAL A 52 -9.78 11.25 -1.98
C VAL A 52 -9.95 9.74 -2.05
N THR A 53 -9.56 9.04 -1.00
CA THR A 53 -9.91 7.64 -0.76
C THR A 53 -10.24 7.42 0.71
N ASP A 54 -10.44 6.18 1.12
CA ASP A 54 -10.65 5.81 2.50
C ASP A 54 -9.54 4.87 3.02
N SER A 55 -9.48 4.67 4.34
CA SER A 55 -8.37 3.93 4.98
C SER A 55 -8.29 2.46 4.56
N THR A 56 -9.33 1.91 3.92
CA THR A 56 -9.30 0.53 3.41
C THR A 56 -8.56 0.40 2.08
N SER A 57 -8.00 1.48 1.54
CA SER A 57 -7.08 1.48 0.39
C SER A 57 -5.74 0.83 0.68
N ASP A 58 -5.36 0.70 1.96
CA ASP A 58 -4.00 0.38 2.41
C ASP A 58 -2.92 1.26 1.71
N LEU A 59 -3.28 2.51 1.36
CA LEU A 59 -2.42 3.44 0.64
C LEU A 59 -1.10 3.67 1.42
N PRO A 60 0.08 3.44 0.80
CA PRO A 60 1.36 3.74 1.42
C PRO A 60 1.48 5.23 1.77
N ALA A 61 2.07 5.54 2.93
CA ALA A 61 2.27 6.94 3.37
C ALA A 61 3.09 7.76 2.37
N GLU A 62 4.10 7.14 1.76
CA GLU A 62 4.89 7.75 0.68
C GLU A 62 4.05 8.14 -0.53
N TRP A 63 3.04 7.34 -0.89
CA TRP A 63 2.13 7.65 -2.00
C TRP A 63 1.15 8.75 -1.61
N ARG A 64 0.66 8.72 -0.37
CA ARG A 64 -0.18 9.78 0.18
C ARG A 64 0.49 11.15 0.04
N GLU A 65 1.75 11.26 0.45
CA GLU A 65 2.53 12.51 0.37
C GLU A 65 2.88 12.85 -1.08
N ARG A 66 3.46 11.91 -1.82
CA ARG A 66 3.91 12.13 -3.21
C ARG A 66 2.78 12.56 -4.14
N TYR A 67 1.60 11.95 -4.01
CA TYR A 67 0.45 12.19 -4.89
C TYR A 67 -0.60 13.09 -4.25
N GLY A 68 -0.37 13.64 -3.05
CA GLY A 68 -1.32 14.52 -2.36
C GLY A 68 -2.71 13.89 -2.24
N ILE A 69 -2.79 12.61 -1.84
CA ILE A 69 -4.05 11.88 -1.72
C ILE A 69 -4.60 12.06 -0.31
N GLU A 70 -5.86 12.44 -0.21
CA GLU A 70 -6.55 12.55 1.07
C GLU A 70 -7.20 11.21 1.44
N VAL A 71 -7.08 10.81 2.72
CA VAL A 71 -7.60 9.53 3.21
C VAL A 71 -8.60 9.78 4.33
N VAL A 72 -9.85 9.36 4.13
CA VAL A 72 -10.90 9.41 5.15
C VAL A 72 -10.90 8.12 5.97
N PRO A 73 -10.63 8.19 7.29
CA PRO A 73 -10.47 6.98 8.08
C PRO A 73 -11.81 6.29 8.36
N LEU A 74 -11.88 4.99 8.08
CA LEU A 74 -12.89 4.12 8.68
C LEU A 74 -12.56 3.87 10.14
N LYS A 75 -13.51 3.27 10.86
CA LYS A 75 -13.38 3.05 12.30
C LYS A 75 -13.40 1.57 12.66
N VAL A 76 -12.60 1.21 13.66
CA VAL A 76 -12.60 -0.09 14.34
C VAL A 76 -13.13 0.11 15.75
N LEU A 77 -14.02 -0.78 16.18
CA LEU A 77 -14.69 -0.72 17.47
C LEU A 77 -14.32 -1.95 18.31
N PHE A 78 -13.74 -1.72 19.47
CA PHE A 78 -13.51 -2.74 20.50
C PHE A 78 -14.48 -2.48 21.67
N GLY A 79 -15.64 -3.12 21.64
CA GLY A 79 -16.70 -2.89 22.62
C GLY A 79 -17.22 -1.44 22.54
N LYS A 80 -16.88 -0.61 23.53
CA LYS A 80 -17.29 0.81 23.59
C LYS A 80 -16.23 1.77 23.05
N GLU A 81 -15.01 1.29 22.83
CA GLU A 81 -13.92 2.12 22.31
C GLU A 81 -13.93 2.11 20.77
N THR A 82 -13.76 3.28 20.18
CA THR A 82 -13.75 3.49 18.73
C THR A 82 -12.44 4.14 18.32
N PHE A 83 -11.79 3.60 17.30
CA PHE A 83 -10.50 4.07 16.78
C PHE A 83 -10.59 4.32 15.28
N ARG A 84 -10.09 5.46 14.81
CA ARG A 84 -9.89 5.73 13.38
C ARG A 84 -8.68 4.95 12.88
N ASP A 85 -8.89 4.17 11.83
CA ASP A 85 -7.89 3.31 11.21
C ASP A 85 -6.75 4.13 10.60
N GLY A 86 -5.51 3.83 11.00
CA GLY A 86 -4.32 4.55 10.58
C GLY A 86 -4.14 5.95 11.21
N VAL A 87 -5.05 6.36 12.11
CA VAL A 87 -4.97 7.65 12.82
C VAL A 87 -4.85 7.45 14.32
N ASP A 88 -5.82 6.77 14.93
CA ASP A 88 -5.81 6.51 16.38
C ASP A 88 -5.19 5.15 16.73
N MET A 89 -5.10 4.24 15.74
CA MET A 89 -4.58 2.88 15.90
C MET A 89 -3.80 2.45 14.67
N THR A 90 -2.59 1.95 14.88
CA THR A 90 -1.78 1.32 13.82
C THR A 90 -2.15 -0.14 13.63
N SER A 91 -1.83 -0.73 12.48
CA SER A 91 -2.06 -2.16 12.23
C SER A 91 -1.39 -3.07 13.26
N ASP A 92 -0.17 -2.74 13.70
CA ASP A 92 0.55 -3.55 14.70
C ASP A 92 -0.14 -3.49 16.08
N GLN A 93 -0.60 -2.31 16.49
CA GLN A 93 -1.39 -2.14 17.71
C GLN A 93 -2.72 -2.91 17.60
N PHE A 94 -3.38 -2.83 16.45
CA PHE A 94 -4.62 -3.55 16.18
C PHE A 94 -4.44 -5.06 16.31
N PHE A 95 -3.47 -5.67 15.64
CA PHE A 95 -3.29 -7.13 15.71
C PHE A 95 -2.82 -7.59 17.10
N THR A 96 -2.01 -6.79 17.79
CA THR A 96 -1.64 -7.06 19.20
C THR A 96 -2.88 -7.08 20.09
N ARG A 97 -3.76 -6.08 19.94
CA ARG A 97 -5.02 -5.98 20.69
C ARG A 97 -6.00 -7.08 20.31
N LEU A 98 -6.10 -7.43 19.02
CA LEU A 98 -6.95 -8.50 18.50
C LEU A 98 -6.59 -9.86 19.14
N ALA A 99 -5.30 -10.16 19.26
CA ALA A 99 -4.81 -11.40 19.86
C ALA A 99 -5.15 -11.51 21.36
N ALA A 100 -5.20 -10.38 22.08
CA ALA A 100 -5.55 -10.33 23.49
C ALA A 100 -7.05 -10.21 23.76
N SER A 101 -7.87 -9.93 22.73
CA SER A 101 -9.29 -9.64 22.90
C SER A 101 -10.14 -10.91 22.96
N SER A 102 -10.99 -11.01 23.97
CA SER A 102 -11.99 -12.09 24.09
C SER A 102 -13.18 -11.92 23.14
N SER A 103 -13.43 -10.69 22.68
CA SER A 103 -14.46 -10.34 21.71
C SER A 103 -13.82 -9.81 20.43
N LEU A 104 -14.32 -10.22 19.26
CA LEU A 104 -13.82 -9.63 18.02
C LEU A 104 -14.31 -8.18 17.86
N PRO A 105 -13.48 -7.31 17.28
CA PRO A 105 -13.89 -5.96 16.95
C PRO A 105 -14.91 -5.94 15.81
N THR A 106 -15.61 -4.82 15.68
CA THR A 106 -16.44 -4.51 14.50
C THR A 106 -15.89 -3.28 13.79
N THR A 107 -16.45 -2.95 12.63
CA THR A 107 -16.03 -1.78 11.85
C THR A 107 -17.23 -0.95 11.43
N SER A 108 -17.01 0.35 11.24
CA SER A 108 -18.01 1.25 10.66
C SER A 108 -17.41 2.12 9.57
N ALA A 109 -18.24 2.46 8.58
CA ALA A 109 -17.93 3.47 7.58
C ALA A 109 -17.79 4.86 8.24
N PRO A 110 -17.10 5.82 7.58
CA PRO A 110 -17.20 7.22 7.97
C PRO A 110 -18.64 7.70 7.72
N SER A 111 -19.07 8.69 8.49
CA SER A 111 -20.38 9.32 8.31
C SER A 111 -20.40 10.27 7.10
N PRO A 112 -21.57 10.57 6.52
CA PRO A 112 -21.68 11.60 5.50
C PRO A 112 -21.14 12.97 5.96
N GLY A 113 -21.32 13.31 7.24
CA GLY A 113 -20.78 14.54 7.82
C GLY A 113 -19.26 14.61 7.79
N GLU A 114 -18.58 13.50 8.09
CA GLU A 114 -17.10 13.41 8.00
C GLU A 114 -16.61 13.59 6.57
N PHE A 115 -17.32 13.03 5.58
CA PHE A 115 -17.02 13.28 4.16
C PHE A 115 -17.28 14.75 3.76
N ALA A 116 -18.42 15.32 4.16
CA ALA A 116 -18.75 16.72 3.87
C ALA A 116 -17.75 17.71 4.48
N GLU A 117 -17.18 17.42 5.65
CA GLU A 117 -16.09 18.19 6.24
C GLU A 117 -14.82 18.16 5.38
N VAL A 118 -14.44 16.98 4.90
CA VAL A 118 -13.28 16.81 4.00
C VAL A 118 -13.50 17.56 2.69
N TYR A 119 -14.65 17.40 2.05
CA TYR A 119 -14.93 18.07 0.78
C TYR A 119 -15.03 19.59 0.93
N ARG A 120 -15.66 20.12 1.98
CA ARG A 120 -15.66 21.58 2.26
C ARG A 120 -14.26 22.15 2.47
N ARG A 121 -13.35 21.37 3.06
CA ARG A 121 -11.96 21.79 3.22
C ARG A 121 -11.28 21.83 1.85
N LEU A 122 -11.42 20.78 1.04
CA LEU A 122 -10.80 20.69 -0.28
C LEU A 122 -11.34 21.72 -1.27
N ALA A 123 -12.61 22.08 -1.19
CA ALA A 123 -13.26 23.10 -2.04
C ALA A 123 -12.64 24.51 -1.92
N LYS A 124 -11.79 24.75 -0.92
CA LYS A 124 -11.08 26.03 -0.76
C LYS A 124 -9.87 26.15 -1.68
N ASP A 125 -9.27 25.01 -2.01
CA ASP A 125 -7.97 24.94 -2.68
C ASP A 125 -8.06 24.21 -4.05
N HIS A 126 -9.23 23.65 -4.38
CA HIS A 126 -9.46 22.83 -5.58
C HIS A 126 -10.81 23.16 -6.23
N ASP A 127 -10.88 22.98 -7.55
CA ASP A 127 -12.07 23.18 -8.38
C ASP A 127 -13.00 21.95 -8.38
N GLY A 128 -12.49 20.78 -7.97
CA GLY A 128 -13.26 19.54 -7.89
C GLY A 128 -12.52 18.41 -7.17
N CYS A 129 -13.14 17.23 -7.13
CA CYS A 129 -12.62 16.06 -6.43
C CYS A 129 -13.01 14.76 -7.13
N ILE A 130 -12.11 13.79 -7.17
CA ILE A 130 -12.41 12.38 -7.44
C ILE A 130 -12.25 11.59 -6.13
N SER A 131 -13.30 10.87 -5.73
CA SER A 131 -13.37 10.20 -4.43
C SER A 131 -13.60 8.70 -4.58
N ILE A 132 -12.54 7.90 -4.42
CA ILE A 132 -12.49 6.48 -4.78
C ILE A 132 -12.56 5.63 -3.51
N HIS A 133 -13.61 4.83 -3.38
CA HIS A 133 -13.91 4.12 -2.13
C HIS A 133 -14.07 2.62 -2.28
N ILE A 134 -13.93 1.93 -1.15
CA ILE A 134 -14.22 0.50 -1.02
C ILE A 134 -15.56 0.13 -1.66
N GLY A 135 -15.57 -1.05 -2.27
CA GLY A 135 -16.71 -1.66 -2.95
C GLY A 135 -18.02 -1.48 -2.20
N ALA A 136 -19.09 -1.03 -2.88
CA ALA A 136 -20.39 -0.84 -2.24
C ALA A 136 -21.00 -2.15 -1.69
N ARG A 137 -20.62 -3.30 -2.28
CA ARG A 137 -20.97 -4.60 -1.69
C ARG A 137 -20.22 -4.91 -0.41
N LEU A 138 -19.13 -4.23 -0.08
CA LEU A 138 -18.30 -4.48 1.09
C LEU A 138 -18.61 -3.52 2.25
N SER A 139 -18.89 -2.26 1.93
CA SER A 139 -19.16 -1.18 2.89
C SER A 139 -20.12 -0.13 2.32
N ALA A 140 -20.80 0.59 3.20
CA ALA A 140 -21.60 1.77 2.83
C ALA A 140 -20.76 3.04 2.60
N THR A 141 -19.42 2.93 2.58
CA THR A 141 -18.50 4.08 2.50
C THR A 141 -18.74 4.94 1.27
N ALA A 142 -18.84 4.34 0.08
CA ALA A 142 -19.09 5.08 -1.15
C ALA A 142 -20.43 5.83 -1.12
N GLU A 143 -21.45 5.26 -0.46
CA GLU A 143 -22.74 5.91 -0.30
C GLU A 143 -22.68 7.07 0.69
N ALA A 144 -22.00 6.90 1.82
CA ALA A 144 -21.76 7.98 2.76
C ALA A 144 -20.98 9.15 2.11
N ALA A 145 -20.03 8.82 1.23
CA ALA A 145 -19.29 9.79 0.44
C ALA A 145 -20.19 10.56 -0.54
N ARG A 146 -21.15 9.91 -1.22
CA ARG A 146 -22.12 10.60 -2.09
C ARG A 146 -23.01 11.55 -1.31
N VAL A 147 -23.61 11.08 -0.21
CA VAL A 147 -24.44 11.93 0.65
C VAL A 147 -23.63 13.11 1.22
N GLY A 148 -22.37 12.89 1.57
CA GLY A 148 -21.46 13.95 2.01
C GLY A 148 -21.11 14.95 0.90
N ALA A 149 -21.00 14.50 -0.35
CA ALA A 149 -20.76 15.36 -1.51
C ALA A 149 -21.97 16.24 -1.82
N ASP A 150 -23.19 15.69 -1.79
CA ASP A 150 -24.44 16.44 -2.03
C ASP A 150 -24.64 17.59 -1.02
N ALA A 151 -24.03 17.49 0.16
CA ALA A 151 -24.08 18.53 1.19
C ALA A 151 -23.11 19.71 0.95
N VAL A 152 -22.27 19.67 -0.08
CA VAL A 152 -21.26 20.69 -0.38
C VAL A 152 -21.56 21.37 -1.71
N GLU A 153 -22.30 22.48 -1.64
CA GLU A 153 -22.68 23.27 -2.82
C GLU A 153 -21.47 23.83 -3.57
N GLY A 154 -21.52 23.78 -4.91
CA GLY A 154 -20.51 24.39 -5.78
C GLY A 154 -19.20 23.62 -5.92
N PHE A 155 -19.04 22.46 -5.27
CA PHE A 155 -17.84 21.62 -5.39
C PHE A 155 -18.16 20.29 -6.07
N LYS A 156 -17.66 20.09 -7.29
CA LYS A 156 -17.91 18.86 -8.07
C LYS A 156 -17.12 17.69 -7.47
N VAL A 157 -17.82 16.69 -6.94
CA VAL A 157 -17.21 15.46 -6.42
C VAL A 157 -17.67 14.25 -7.24
N ASN A 158 -16.75 13.63 -7.96
CA ASN A 158 -16.98 12.37 -8.66
C ASN A 158 -16.69 11.20 -7.70
N VAL A 159 -17.73 10.68 -7.06
CA VAL A 159 -17.60 9.54 -6.14
C VAL A 159 -17.63 8.22 -6.91
N ILE A 160 -16.54 7.46 -6.82
CA ILE A 160 -16.35 6.19 -7.52
C ILE A 160 -16.42 5.02 -6.53
N ASP A 161 -17.34 4.09 -6.80
CA ASP A 161 -17.31 2.75 -6.22
C ASP A 161 -16.22 1.92 -6.91
N SER A 162 -15.12 1.64 -6.20
CA SER A 162 -14.00 0.87 -6.77
C SER A 162 -14.34 -0.59 -7.07
N GLN A 163 -15.48 -1.09 -6.58
CA GLN A 163 -15.84 -2.51 -6.60
C GLN A 163 -14.72 -3.42 -6.05
N SER A 164 -13.87 -2.87 -5.18
CA SER A 164 -12.68 -3.54 -4.68
C SER A 164 -12.34 -3.09 -3.27
N VAL A 165 -11.17 -3.49 -2.77
CA VAL A 165 -10.66 -3.17 -1.43
C VAL A 165 -9.14 -3.30 -1.43
N SER A 166 -8.44 -2.60 -0.52
CA SER A 166 -6.97 -2.55 -0.43
C SER A 166 -6.32 -1.86 -1.63
N MET A 167 -5.12 -2.29 -2.02
CA MET A 167 -4.26 -1.64 -3.01
C MET A 167 -4.87 -1.39 -4.41
N PRO A 168 -5.94 -2.04 -4.92
CA PRO A 168 -6.58 -1.57 -6.14
C PRO A 168 -7.03 -0.13 -6.02
N MET A 169 -7.60 0.28 -4.87
CA MET A 169 -7.98 1.67 -4.63
C MET A 169 -6.76 2.60 -4.65
N ALA A 170 -5.64 2.19 -4.03
CA ALA A 170 -4.40 2.96 -4.06
C ALA A 170 -3.85 3.12 -5.50
N PHE A 171 -3.88 2.06 -6.32
CA PHE A 171 -3.50 2.13 -7.72
C PHE A 171 -4.44 3.04 -8.53
N LEU A 172 -5.75 2.95 -8.32
CA LEU A 172 -6.72 3.84 -8.96
C LEU A 172 -6.51 5.30 -8.55
N CYS A 173 -6.18 5.57 -7.28
CA CYS A 173 -5.84 6.91 -6.83
C CYS A 173 -4.55 7.44 -7.47
N ARG A 174 -3.54 6.57 -7.64
CA ARG A 174 -2.31 6.93 -8.38
C ARG A 174 -2.63 7.26 -9.84
N VAL A 175 -3.42 6.43 -10.53
CA VAL A 175 -3.88 6.69 -11.90
C VAL A 175 -4.59 8.04 -11.98
N ALA A 176 -5.54 8.30 -11.07
CA ALA A 176 -6.24 9.57 -11.01
C ALA A 176 -5.29 10.75 -10.77
N ALA A 177 -4.31 10.59 -9.89
CA ALA A 177 -3.34 11.63 -9.54
C ALA A 177 -2.34 11.95 -10.67
N GLU A 178 -2.19 11.05 -11.64
CA GLU A 178 -1.32 11.25 -12.81
C GLU A 178 -2.07 11.87 -14.01
N CYS A 179 -3.40 12.03 -13.92
CA CYS A 179 -4.22 12.67 -14.96
C CYS A 179 -4.22 14.21 -14.87
N ALA A 180 -4.44 14.86 -16.03
CA ALA A 180 -4.42 16.32 -16.15
C ALA A 180 -5.74 17.00 -15.73
N SER A 181 -6.88 16.32 -15.92
CA SER A 181 -8.22 16.84 -15.60
C SER A 181 -9.03 15.83 -14.77
N LEU A 182 -10.07 16.34 -14.10
CA LEU A 182 -11.00 15.51 -13.32
C LEU A 182 -11.77 14.53 -14.22
N GLU A 183 -12.14 14.97 -15.42
CA GLU A 183 -12.82 14.17 -16.43
C GLU A 183 -11.94 13.01 -16.91
N ASP A 184 -10.67 13.29 -17.26
CA ASP A 184 -9.71 12.26 -17.67
C ASP A 184 -9.44 11.28 -16.53
N ALA A 185 -9.27 11.79 -15.31
CA ALA A 185 -9.05 10.96 -14.12
C ALA A 185 -10.23 10.00 -13.89
N THR A 186 -11.46 10.51 -14.01
CA THR A 186 -12.68 9.73 -13.80
C THR A 186 -12.78 8.63 -14.86
N ALA A 187 -12.63 8.98 -16.14
CA ALA A 187 -12.67 8.02 -17.24
C ALA A 187 -11.55 6.94 -17.10
N ALA A 188 -10.33 7.36 -16.75
CA ALA A 188 -9.20 6.45 -16.59
C ALA A 188 -9.39 5.48 -15.41
N VAL A 189 -10.00 5.93 -14.31
CA VAL A 189 -10.32 5.10 -13.15
C VAL A 189 -11.46 4.14 -13.47
N GLU A 190 -12.57 4.63 -14.03
CA GLU A 190 -13.74 3.82 -14.36
C GLU A 190 -13.40 2.67 -15.34
N GLN A 191 -12.50 2.91 -16.29
CA GLN A 191 -12.02 1.88 -17.21
C GLN A 191 -11.27 0.73 -16.50
N ARG A 192 -10.65 1.01 -15.34
CA ARG A 192 -9.82 0.06 -14.58
C ARG A 192 -10.54 -0.62 -13.42
N VAL A 193 -11.60 -0.02 -12.89
CA VAL A 193 -12.46 -0.61 -11.85
C VAL A 193 -12.81 -2.08 -12.14
N PRO A 194 -13.36 -2.47 -13.32
CA PRO A 194 -13.72 -3.87 -13.58
C PRO A 194 -12.52 -4.81 -13.70
N LYS A 195 -11.30 -4.29 -13.85
CA LYS A 195 -10.06 -5.06 -14.00
C LYS A 195 -9.34 -5.31 -12.67
N CYS A 196 -9.82 -4.71 -11.57
CA CYS A 196 -9.25 -4.87 -10.24
C CYS A 196 -9.47 -6.29 -9.71
N ARG A 197 -8.44 -6.87 -9.08
CA ARG A 197 -8.47 -8.21 -8.48
C ARG A 197 -7.75 -8.20 -7.14
N VAL A 198 -8.34 -8.89 -6.16
CA VAL A 198 -7.71 -9.17 -4.86
C VAL A 198 -7.77 -10.67 -4.61
N LEU A 199 -6.62 -11.33 -4.73
CA LEU A 199 -6.48 -12.73 -4.39
C LEU A 199 -6.03 -12.84 -2.92
N ALA A 200 -6.95 -13.22 -2.04
CA ALA A 200 -6.75 -13.26 -0.60
C ALA A 200 -6.62 -14.70 -0.09
N LEU A 201 -5.49 -15.01 0.52
CA LEU A 201 -5.27 -16.23 1.30
C LEU A 201 -5.47 -15.92 2.78
N LEU A 202 -6.51 -16.48 3.40
CA LEU A 202 -6.77 -16.28 4.84
C LEU A 202 -6.29 -17.48 5.65
N ASP A 203 -6.08 -17.27 6.95
CA ASP A 203 -5.75 -18.36 7.88
C ASP A 203 -6.98 -19.17 8.30
N THR A 204 -8.14 -18.50 8.33
CA THR A 204 -9.45 -19.03 8.71
C THR A 204 -10.56 -18.13 8.16
N LEU A 205 -11.77 -18.68 7.96
CA LEU A 205 -12.96 -17.90 7.59
C LEU A 205 -13.64 -17.21 8.79
N ARG A 206 -13.23 -17.53 10.02
CA ARG A 206 -13.85 -17.02 11.27
C ARG A 206 -14.04 -15.50 11.26
N TYR A 207 -13.06 -14.75 10.79
CA TYR A 207 -13.10 -13.28 10.79
C TYR A 207 -14.10 -12.72 9.76
N LEU A 208 -14.21 -13.34 8.59
CA LEU A 208 -15.22 -12.98 7.58
C LEU A 208 -16.64 -13.30 8.08
N GLU A 209 -16.80 -14.45 8.74
CA GLU A 209 -18.07 -14.90 9.31
C GLU A 209 -18.58 -13.92 10.36
N MET A 210 -17.76 -13.67 11.38
CA MET A 210 -18.12 -12.81 12.50
C MET A 210 -18.26 -11.34 12.07
N GLY A 211 -17.51 -10.92 11.05
CA GLY A 211 -17.69 -9.60 10.43
C GLY A 211 -18.98 -9.45 9.62
N GLY A 212 -19.75 -10.52 9.38
CA GLY A 212 -20.95 -10.50 8.54
C GLY A 212 -20.67 -10.39 7.04
N ARG A 213 -19.40 -10.54 6.64
CA ARG A 213 -18.94 -10.48 5.24
C ARG A 213 -18.93 -11.87 4.59
N LEU A 214 -19.05 -12.95 5.37
CA LEU A 214 -19.12 -14.34 4.84
C LEU A 214 -20.35 -14.59 3.97
N ASN A 215 -21.48 -13.92 4.22
CA ASN A 215 -22.65 -14.01 3.35
C ASN A 215 -22.36 -13.58 1.90
N ARG A 216 -21.23 -12.89 1.67
CA ARG A 216 -20.77 -12.49 0.33
C ARG A 216 -19.84 -13.55 -0.29
N ALA A 217 -19.41 -14.51 0.51
CA ALA A 217 -18.67 -15.72 0.14
C ALA A 217 -19.52 -16.98 0.41
N GLN A 218 -20.83 -16.94 0.13
CA GLN A 218 -21.80 -18.03 0.40
C GLN A 218 -21.37 -19.40 -0.12
N ALA A 219 -20.62 -19.46 -1.24
CA ALA A 219 -20.04 -20.68 -1.78
C ALA A 219 -19.04 -21.38 -0.82
N MET A 220 -18.69 -20.74 0.30
CA MET A 220 -17.81 -21.25 1.35
C MET A 220 -18.56 -21.76 2.59
N ILE A 221 -19.90 -21.75 2.61
CA ILE A 221 -20.68 -22.26 3.75
C ILE A 221 -20.66 -23.80 3.73
N GLY A 222 -20.06 -24.44 4.75
CA GLY A 222 -19.94 -25.89 4.93
C GLY A 222 -18.99 -26.27 6.09
N THR A 223 -18.81 -27.57 6.37
CA THR A 223 -17.89 -28.07 7.42
C THR A 223 -16.42 -27.80 7.05
N MET A 224 -15.92 -26.60 7.39
CA MET A 224 -14.61 -26.07 6.98
C MET A 224 -13.76 -25.57 8.15
N LEU A 225 -13.81 -26.25 9.29
CA LEU A 225 -12.71 -26.11 10.26
C LEU A 225 -11.47 -26.78 9.63
N ASP A 226 -10.33 -26.08 9.60
CA ASP A 226 -9.00 -26.57 9.18
C ASP A 226 -8.57 -26.45 7.70
N VAL A 227 -9.22 -25.60 6.88
CA VAL A 227 -8.70 -25.23 5.55
C VAL A 227 -8.24 -23.78 5.49
N LYS A 228 -7.24 -23.51 4.64
CA LYS A 228 -6.77 -22.17 4.26
C LYS A 228 -7.52 -21.73 3.00
N PRO A 229 -8.50 -20.82 3.14
CA PRO A 229 -9.30 -20.37 2.00
C PRO A 229 -8.48 -19.44 1.10
N LEU A 230 -8.43 -19.75 -0.19
CA LEU A 230 -7.95 -18.85 -1.23
C LEU A 230 -9.17 -18.25 -1.95
N LEU A 231 -9.35 -16.94 -1.82
CA LEU A 231 -10.52 -16.21 -2.28
C LEU A 231 -10.11 -15.18 -3.33
N LEU A 232 -10.93 -14.98 -4.35
CA LEU A 232 -10.79 -13.91 -5.32
C LEU A 232 -11.91 -12.90 -5.10
N VAL A 233 -11.55 -11.65 -4.85
CA VAL A 233 -12.46 -10.52 -5.03
C VAL A 233 -12.26 -10.00 -6.44
N SER A 234 -13.32 -10.02 -7.24
CA SER A 234 -13.33 -9.56 -8.63
C SER A 234 -14.48 -8.59 -8.89
N GLU A 235 -14.83 -8.38 -10.16
CA GLU A 235 -15.96 -7.57 -10.64
C GLU A 235 -17.15 -7.53 -9.68
N ASN A 236 -17.68 -6.33 -9.46
CA ASN A 236 -18.74 -6.02 -8.50
C ASN A 236 -18.39 -6.33 -7.04
N ALA A 237 -17.12 -6.43 -6.65
CA ALA A 237 -16.69 -6.85 -5.31
C ALA A 237 -17.25 -8.24 -4.89
N GLU A 238 -17.46 -9.13 -5.86
CA GLU A 238 -17.90 -10.50 -5.60
C GLU A 238 -16.74 -11.34 -5.02
N ILE A 239 -17.00 -12.09 -3.93
CA ILE A 239 -16.01 -12.94 -3.28
C ILE A 239 -16.22 -14.39 -3.73
N LYS A 240 -15.32 -14.89 -4.58
CA LYS A 240 -15.35 -16.25 -5.12
C LYS A 240 -14.29 -17.13 -4.47
N PRO A 241 -14.60 -18.39 -4.14
CA PRO A 241 -13.56 -19.33 -3.78
C PRO A 241 -12.77 -19.77 -5.00
N VAL A 242 -11.45 -19.69 -4.91
CA VAL A 242 -10.53 -20.21 -5.93
C VAL A 242 -10.17 -21.66 -5.59
N GLU A 243 -9.65 -21.87 -4.38
CA GLU A 243 -9.20 -23.18 -3.93
C GLU A 243 -9.30 -23.30 -2.41
N ARG A 244 -9.42 -24.54 -1.92
CA ARG A 244 -9.36 -24.86 -0.49
C ARG A 244 -8.13 -25.71 -0.25
N VAL A 245 -7.14 -25.14 0.43
CA VAL A 245 -5.86 -25.81 0.64
C VAL A 245 -5.65 -26.09 2.12
N ARG A 246 -5.23 -27.30 2.49
CA ARG A 246 -5.09 -27.69 3.91
C ARG A 246 -3.97 -26.95 4.63
N THR A 247 -2.85 -26.70 3.96
CA THR A 247 -1.66 -26.12 4.56
C THR A 247 -1.24 -24.84 3.85
N ARG A 248 -0.69 -23.91 4.62
CA ARG A 248 -0.20 -22.63 4.10
C ARG A 248 0.95 -22.80 3.10
N SER A 249 1.85 -23.76 3.37
CA SER A 249 2.96 -24.11 2.47
C SER A 249 2.51 -24.60 1.09
N ARG A 250 1.30 -25.15 0.98
CA ARG A 250 0.69 -25.50 -0.30
C ARG A 250 -0.14 -24.36 -0.88
N ALA A 251 -0.76 -23.55 -0.04
CA ALA A 251 -1.66 -22.49 -0.47
C ALA A 251 -0.93 -21.32 -1.15
N ILE A 252 0.25 -20.94 -0.64
CA ILE A 252 1.04 -19.84 -1.19
C ILE A 252 1.48 -20.11 -2.64
N PRO A 253 2.11 -21.26 -2.98
CA PRO A 253 2.42 -21.57 -4.38
C PRO A 253 1.20 -21.54 -5.30
N ARG A 254 0.04 -22.03 -4.84
CA ARG A 254 -1.22 -21.99 -5.62
C ARG A 254 -1.74 -20.58 -5.84
N MET A 255 -1.60 -19.69 -4.85
CA MET A 255 -1.91 -18.27 -4.98
C MET A 255 -1.05 -17.61 -6.07
N VAL A 256 0.26 -17.88 -6.09
CA VAL A 256 1.17 -17.35 -7.11
C VAL A 256 0.87 -17.94 -8.50
N GLU A 257 0.61 -19.25 -8.59
CA GLU A 257 0.22 -19.91 -9.84
C GLU A 257 -1.08 -19.35 -10.42
N PHE A 258 -2.09 -19.10 -9.59
CA PHE A 258 -3.33 -18.45 -10.02
C PHE A 258 -3.06 -17.06 -10.59
N PHE A 259 -2.26 -16.24 -9.91
CA PHE A 259 -1.88 -14.92 -10.43
C PHE A 259 -1.16 -14.98 -11.77
N ARG A 260 -0.26 -15.95 -11.97
CA ARG A 260 0.42 -16.15 -13.27
C ARG A 260 -0.57 -16.41 -14.40
N SER A 261 -1.67 -17.12 -14.14
CA SER A 261 -2.73 -17.36 -15.13
C SER A 261 -3.55 -16.12 -15.49
N GLU A 262 -3.44 -15.05 -14.70
CA GLU A 262 -4.21 -13.81 -14.86
C GLU A 262 -3.43 -12.68 -15.56
N GLN A 263 -2.16 -12.93 -15.91
CA GLN A 263 -1.32 -12.00 -16.66
C GLN A 263 -1.82 -11.82 -18.12
N PRO A 264 -1.56 -10.67 -18.76
CA PRO A 264 -0.75 -9.55 -18.28
C PRO A 264 -1.48 -8.59 -17.32
N VAL A 265 -0.70 -7.94 -16.43
CA VAL A 265 -1.21 -6.98 -15.45
C VAL A 265 -0.55 -5.61 -15.62
N GLU A 266 -1.29 -4.55 -15.28
CA GLU A 266 -0.83 -3.15 -15.26
C GLU A 266 -0.12 -2.83 -13.94
N HIS A 267 -0.70 -3.30 -12.83
CA HIS A 267 -0.18 -3.09 -11.48
C HIS A 267 -0.25 -4.38 -10.66
N VAL A 268 0.66 -4.53 -9.69
CA VAL A 268 0.66 -5.66 -8.75
C VAL A 268 1.20 -5.22 -7.38
N ALA A 269 0.61 -5.71 -6.29
CA ALA A 269 1.07 -5.51 -4.91
C ALA A 269 0.93 -6.79 -4.09
N VAL A 270 1.74 -6.92 -3.04
CA VAL A 270 1.61 -7.99 -2.05
C VAL A 270 1.27 -7.39 -0.69
N MET A 271 0.16 -7.82 -0.10
CA MET A 271 -0.31 -7.32 1.19
C MET A 271 -0.26 -8.43 2.24
N HIS A 272 -0.06 -8.06 3.51
CA HIS A 272 -0.06 -9.03 4.60
C HIS A 272 -0.65 -8.52 5.90
N ALA A 273 -1.14 -9.44 6.73
CA ALA A 273 -1.43 -9.22 8.13
C ALA A 273 -0.47 -10.07 8.97
N GLN A 274 0.54 -9.48 9.62
CA GLN A 274 1.53 -10.23 10.41
C GLN A 274 2.20 -11.41 9.66
N ALA A 275 2.46 -11.26 8.35
CA ALA A 275 3.07 -12.28 7.50
C ALA A 275 4.11 -11.67 6.53
N ALA A 276 4.93 -10.76 7.05
CA ALA A 276 5.88 -9.96 6.28
C ALA A 276 6.91 -10.80 5.51
N ASP A 277 7.44 -11.87 6.12
CA ASP A 277 8.45 -12.72 5.49
C ASP A 277 7.90 -13.42 4.23
N GLU A 278 6.68 -13.95 4.33
CA GLU A 278 6.01 -14.63 3.22
C GLU A 278 5.67 -13.63 2.10
N ALA A 279 5.15 -12.46 2.45
CA ALA A 279 4.85 -11.41 1.49
C ALA A 279 6.11 -10.90 0.76
N THR A 280 7.21 -10.72 1.50
CA THR A 280 8.50 -10.31 0.94
C THR A 280 9.06 -11.38 0.01
N SER A 281 8.94 -12.66 0.39
CA SER A 281 9.35 -13.78 -0.47
C SER A 281 8.56 -13.83 -1.77
N ILE A 282 7.23 -13.68 -1.71
CA ILE A 282 6.36 -13.65 -2.91
C ILE A 282 6.74 -12.46 -3.80
N ALA A 283 6.90 -11.27 -3.23
CA ALA A 283 7.27 -10.08 -4.01
C ALA A 283 8.65 -10.23 -4.67
N ALA A 284 9.62 -10.84 -3.98
CA ALA A 284 10.95 -11.10 -4.54
C ALA A 284 10.92 -12.09 -5.71
N GLU A 285 10.04 -13.10 -5.67
CA GLU A 285 9.79 -14.01 -6.78
C GLU A 285 9.16 -13.26 -7.97
N LEU A 286 8.08 -12.51 -7.73
CA LEU A 286 7.36 -11.78 -8.78
C LEU A 286 8.21 -10.70 -9.45
N ARG A 287 9.09 -10.00 -8.71
CA ARG A 287 10.00 -8.98 -9.29
C ARG A 287 10.98 -9.57 -10.30
N LYS A 288 11.30 -10.86 -10.21
CA LYS A 288 12.14 -11.54 -11.22
C LYS A 288 11.38 -11.80 -12.51
N GLU A 289 10.08 -12.06 -12.40
CA GLU A 289 9.18 -12.35 -13.53
C GLU A 289 8.65 -11.08 -14.21
N LEU A 290 8.50 -10.00 -13.43
CA LEU A 290 7.90 -8.73 -13.84
C LEU A 290 8.88 -7.58 -13.56
N PRO A 291 10.06 -7.54 -14.21
CA PRO A 291 11.12 -6.57 -13.89
C PRO A 291 10.73 -5.12 -14.15
N ASP A 292 9.72 -4.89 -15.01
CA ASP A 292 9.24 -3.55 -15.36
C ASP A 292 8.16 -3.01 -14.40
N LEU A 293 7.67 -3.84 -13.47
CA LEU A 293 6.62 -3.46 -12.53
C LEU A 293 7.19 -3.19 -11.14
N GLU A 294 6.77 -2.07 -10.55
CA GLU A 294 6.91 -1.82 -9.13
C GLU A 294 5.96 -2.75 -8.36
N ILE A 295 6.50 -3.52 -7.42
CA ILE A 295 5.73 -4.46 -6.59
C ILE A 295 5.84 -4.04 -5.12
N PRO A 296 4.99 -3.12 -4.62
CA PRO A 296 4.99 -2.75 -3.22
C PRO A 296 4.58 -3.93 -2.33
N VAL A 297 5.18 -3.99 -1.14
CA VAL A 297 4.78 -4.90 -0.06
C VAL A 297 4.21 -4.04 1.05
N GLY A 298 2.95 -4.28 1.43
CA GLY A 298 2.25 -3.47 2.42
C GLY A 298 1.60 -4.29 3.53
N GLN A 299 1.34 -3.64 4.66
CA GLN A 299 0.58 -4.22 5.75
C GLN A 299 -0.91 -3.84 5.62
N ILE A 300 -1.78 -4.82 5.82
CA ILE A 300 -3.23 -4.67 5.87
C ILE A 300 -3.63 -3.80 7.07
N GLY A 301 -4.50 -2.81 6.84
CA GLY A 301 -5.05 -1.89 7.84
C GLY A 301 -5.96 -2.55 8.88
N CYS A 302 -6.33 -1.81 9.93
CA CYS A 302 -7.09 -2.33 11.06
C CYS A 302 -8.51 -2.78 10.65
N VAL A 303 -9.13 -2.02 9.74
CA VAL A 303 -10.50 -2.31 9.28
C VAL A 303 -10.54 -3.58 8.46
N LEU A 304 -9.63 -3.74 7.49
CA LEU A 304 -9.52 -5.00 6.75
C LEU A 304 -9.13 -6.16 7.67
N GLY A 305 -8.15 -5.93 8.56
CA GLY A 305 -7.67 -6.92 9.51
C GLY A 305 -8.77 -7.48 10.41
N THR A 306 -9.82 -6.71 10.69
CA THR A 306 -11.03 -7.17 11.41
C THR A 306 -11.76 -8.28 10.65
N HIS A 307 -11.76 -8.24 9.31
CA HIS A 307 -12.47 -9.19 8.45
C HIS A 307 -11.58 -10.29 7.89
N THR A 308 -10.29 -10.02 7.69
CA THR A 308 -9.32 -11.00 7.14
C THR A 308 -8.60 -11.79 8.22
N GLY A 309 -8.42 -11.19 9.40
CA GLY A 309 -7.67 -11.77 10.51
C GLY A 309 -6.15 -11.75 10.32
N PRO A 310 -5.40 -12.22 11.34
CA PRO A 310 -3.95 -12.35 11.25
C PRO A 310 -3.55 -13.41 10.23
N LYS A 311 -2.31 -13.32 9.74
CA LYS A 311 -1.70 -14.19 8.72
C LYS A 311 -2.38 -14.14 7.35
N ALA A 312 -3.30 -13.21 7.11
CA ALA A 312 -3.82 -12.99 5.76
C ALA A 312 -2.67 -12.57 4.82
N LEU A 313 -2.72 -13.06 3.58
CA LEU A 313 -1.90 -12.61 2.46
C LEU A 313 -2.82 -12.16 1.33
N GLY A 314 -2.45 -11.08 0.66
CA GLY A 314 -3.13 -10.57 -0.52
C GLY A 314 -2.15 -10.47 -1.68
N LEU A 315 -2.51 -11.03 -2.83
CA LEU A 315 -1.87 -10.74 -4.10
C LEU A 315 -2.85 -9.94 -4.94
N ILE A 316 -2.52 -8.67 -5.16
CA ILE A 316 -3.45 -7.65 -5.65
C ILE A 316 -2.96 -7.18 -7.00
N TYR A 317 -3.86 -7.03 -7.97
CA TYR A 317 -3.46 -6.60 -9.30
C TYR A 317 -4.60 -5.94 -10.08
N ILE A 318 -4.22 -5.15 -11.09
CA ILE A 318 -5.13 -4.61 -12.11
C ILE A 318 -4.73 -5.27 -13.43
N LYS A 319 -5.67 -5.96 -14.09
CA LYS A 319 -5.43 -6.58 -15.42
C LYS A 319 -5.22 -5.48 -16.48
N LYS A 320 -4.39 -5.75 -17.51
CA LYS A 320 -4.29 -4.85 -18.67
C LYS A 320 -5.57 -4.83 -19.49
#